data_AF-A0A846BU90-F1
#
_entry.id   AF-A0A846BU90-F1
#
_cell.length_a   1.000
_cell.length_b   1.000
_cell.length_c   1.000
_cell.angle_alpha   90.00
_cell.angle_beta   90.00
_cell.angle_gamma   90.00
#
_symmetry.space_group_name_H-M   'P 1'
#
loop_
_entity.id
_entity.type
_entity.pdbx_description
1 polymer ?
#
loop_
_entity_poly.entity_id
_entity_poly.type
_entity_poly.pdbx_seq_one_letter_code
_entity_poly.pdbx_strand_id
1 'polypeptide(L)' 'MSTTLTSSQLTLSEFLALPETKPAREYIDGKIYQKPMPQGEHSILRGSLVTAINQVGESQQIALALTELR' A
#
# COMPACT_ATOMS: atom_id res chain seq x y z
N MET A 1 -5.62 16.08 13.32
CA MET A 1 -5.53 17.33 12.54
C MET A 1 -4.68 17.05 11.31
N SER A 2 -5.29 16.65 10.19
CA SER A 2 -4.55 16.40 8.94
C SER A 2 -4.33 17.72 8.22
N THR A 3 -3.08 18.14 8.14
CA THR A 3 -2.66 19.41 7.52
C THR A 3 -2.85 19.33 6.01
N THR A 4 -3.91 19.94 5.48
CA THR A 4 -4.10 20.11 4.03
C THR A 4 -3.24 21.28 3.55
N LEU A 5 -2.02 20.98 3.08
CA LEU A 5 -1.21 21.95 2.33
C LEU A 5 -1.85 22.17 0.96
N THR A 6 -2.45 23.34 0.74
CA THR A 6 -2.74 23.88 -0.60
C THR A 6 -1.43 24.22 -1.28
N SER A 7 -0.79 23.19 -1.82
CA SER A 7 0.37 23.27 -2.71
C SER A 7 -0.10 22.81 -4.09
N SER A 8 0.51 23.34 -5.16
CA SER A 8 0.32 22.85 -6.54
C SER A 8 0.14 21.34 -6.54
N GLN A 9 -0.90 20.83 -7.23
CA GLN A 9 -1.18 19.39 -7.30
C GLN A 9 0.11 18.65 -7.66
N LEU A 10 0.58 17.80 -6.75
CA LEU A 10 1.78 16.99 -6.99
C LEU A 10 1.46 16.06 -8.16
N THR A 11 2.35 15.96 -9.14
CA THR A 11 2.17 15.00 -10.23
C THR A 11 2.57 13.59 -9.78
N LEU A 12 2.05 12.57 -10.47
CA LEU A 12 2.43 11.18 -10.22
C LEU A 12 3.95 10.97 -10.40
N SER A 13 4.56 11.60 -11.40
CA SER A 13 6.00 11.47 -11.67
C SER A 13 6.85 12.07 -10.55
N GLU A 14 6.44 13.22 -10.00
CA GLU A 14 7.11 13.81 -8.83
C GLU A 14 6.95 12.92 -7.59
N PHE A 15 5.78 12.32 -7.38
CA PHE A 15 5.56 11.37 -6.30
C PHE A 15 6.48 10.13 -6.40
N LEU A 16 6.57 9.51 -7.59
CA LEU A 16 7.40 8.32 -7.82
C LEU A 16 8.92 8.60 -7.70
N ALA A 17 9.35 9.85 -7.82
CA ALA A 17 10.74 10.26 -7.63
C ALA A 17 11.13 10.44 -6.14
N LEU A 18 10.14 10.49 -5.23
CA LEU A 18 10.40 10.57 -3.79
C LEU A 18 10.95 9.24 -3.26
N PRO A 19 11.79 9.25 -2.22
CA PRO A 19 12.24 8.02 -1.57
C PRO A 19 11.07 7.28 -0.91
N GLU A 20 11.13 5.94 -0.95
CA GLU A 20 10.20 5.06 -0.22
C GLU A 20 10.23 5.35 1.29
N THR A 21 9.08 5.20 1.95
CA THR A 21 8.93 5.45 3.39
C THR A 21 8.34 4.25 4.13
N LYS A 22 8.52 4.20 5.45
CA LYS A 22 7.87 3.21 6.33
C LYS A 22 7.07 3.92 7.43
N PRO A 23 5.73 3.79 7.47
CA PRO A 23 4.87 3.13 6.48
C PRO A 23 4.91 3.80 5.11
N ALA A 24 4.53 3.05 4.06
CA ALA A 24 4.50 3.57 2.70
C ALA A 24 3.53 4.76 2.57
N ARG A 25 3.78 5.57 1.54
CA ARG A 25 2.91 6.67 1.15
C ARG A 25 2.06 6.26 -0.05
N GLU A 26 0.83 6.74 -0.08
CA GLU A 26 -0.14 6.54 -1.15
C GLU A 26 -0.40 7.88 -1.83
N TYR A 27 -0.45 7.87 -3.15
CA TYR A 27 -0.79 9.03 -3.97
C TYR A 27 -2.23 8.90 -4.45
N ILE A 28 -3.08 9.85 -4.06
CA ILE A 28 -4.51 9.88 -4.42
C ILE A 28 -4.88 11.33 -4.75
N ASP A 29 -5.36 11.58 -5.98
CA ASP A 29 -5.83 12.87 -6.45
C ASP A 29 -4.88 14.06 -6.20
N GLY A 30 -3.60 13.89 -6.55
CA GLY A 30 -2.59 14.96 -6.42
C GLY A 30 -2.10 15.19 -4.99
N LYS A 31 -2.46 14.31 -4.06
CA LYS A 31 -2.11 14.40 -2.63
C LYS A 31 -1.42 13.12 -2.16
N ILE A 32 -0.53 13.30 -1.19
CA ILE A 32 0.15 12.18 -0.51
C ILE A 32 -0.54 11.90 0.82
N TYR A 33 -0.84 10.62 1.05
CA TYR A 33 -1.34 10.09 2.32
C TYR A 33 -0.33 9.08 2.86
N GLN A 34 -0.08 9.06 4.16
CA GLN A 34 0.78 8.05 4.77
C GLN A 34 -0.10 6.91 5.28
N LYS A 35 0.27 5.66 4.97
CA LYS A 35 -0.42 4.48 5.51
C LYS A 35 -0.31 4.50 7.04
N PRO A 36 -1.33 3.99 7.76
CA PRO A 36 -1.21 3.80 9.20
C PRO A 36 -0.09 2.81 9.53
N MET A 37 0.49 2.94 10.72
CA MET A 37 1.43 1.95 11.24
C MET A 37 0.74 0.57 11.27
N PRO A 38 1.45 -0.50 10.88
CA PRO A 38 0.87 -1.84 10.87
C PRO A 38 0.53 -2.30 12.29
N GLN A 39 -0.65 -2.88 12.46
CA GLN A 39 -1.12 -3.49 13.70
C GLN A 39 -1.17 -5.02 13.57
N GLY A 40 -0.95 -5.73 14.68
CA GLY A 40 -0.88 -7.20 14.70
C GLY A 40 -2.14 -7.86 14.14
N GLU A 41 -3.33 -7.43 14.59
CA GLU A 41 -4.61 -7.96 14.12
C GLU A 41 -4.81 -7.79 12.61
N HIS A 42 -4.50 -6.59 12.08
CA HIS A 42 -4.56 -6.32 10.64
C HIS A 42 -3.56 -7.19 9.86
N SER A 43 -2.40 -7.47 10.45
CA SER A 43 -1.37 -8.31 9.83
C SER A 43 -1.81 -9.77 9.76
N ILE A 44 -2.44 -10.29 10.82
CA ILE A 44 -3.00 -11.65 10.85
C ILE A 44 -4.08 -11.80 9.78
N LEU A 45 -5.05 -10.88 9.76
CA LEU A 45 -6.15 -10.92 8.78
C LEU A 45 -5.63 -10.88 7.34
N ARG A 46 -4.69 -9.96 7.06
CA ARG A 46 -4.07 -9.84 5.73
C ARG A 46 -3.31 -11.11 5.34
N GLY A 47 -2.55 -11.68 6.26
CA GLY A 47 -1.81 -12.93 6.04
C GLY A 47 -2.75 -14.08 5.69
N SER A 48 -3.82 -14.28 6.47
CA SER A 48 -4.82 -15.32 6.21
C SER A 48 -5.50 -15.14 4.85
N LEU A 49 -5.86 -13.91 4.48
CA LEU A 49 -6.50 -13.62 3.20
C LEU A 49 -5.57 -13.91 2.01
N VAL A 50 -4.31 -13.46 2.08
CA VAL A 50 -3.33 -13.70 1.01
C VAL A 50 -3.08 -15.19 0.83
N THR A 51 -2.93 -15.95 1.93
CA THR A 51 -2.79 -17.40 1.88
C THR A 51 -3.99 -18.06 1.20
N ALA A 52 -5.22 -17.66 1.55
CA ALA A 52 -6.43 -18.22 0.97
C ALA A 52 -6.52 -17.98 -0.54
N ILE A 53 -6.14 -16.79 -1.02
CA ILE A 53 -6.13 -16.48 -2.46
C ILE A 53 -5.07 -17.33 -3.19
N ASN A 54 -3.86 -17.40 -2.65
CA ASN A 54 -2.76 -18.14 -3.28
C ASN A 54 -3.02 -19.64 -3.34
N GLN A 55 -3.68 -20.21 -2.32
CA GLN A 55 -4.07 -21.62 -2.33
C GLN A 55 -4.96 -21.98 -3.55
N VAL A 56 -5.79 -21.05 -4.01
CA VAL A 56 -6.67 -21.25 -5.18
C VAL A 56 -5.96 -20.91 -6.49
N GLY A 57 -5.16 -19.84 -6.50
CA GLY A 57 -4.67 -19.23 -7.74
C GLY A 57 -3.24 -19.56 -8.16
N GLU A 58 -2.34 -19.85 -7.21
CA GLU A 58 -0.90 -19.84 -7.47
C GLU A 58 -0.45 -21.08 -8.25
N SER A 59 -0.92 -22.28 -7.90
CA SER A 59 -0.54 -23.54 -8.55
C SER A 59 -0.96 -23.61 -10.02
N GLN A 60 -2.08 -22.98 -10.34
CA GLN A 60 -2.62 -22.87 -11.71
C GLN A 60 -2.10 -21.63 -12.44
N GLN A 61 -1.27 -20.81 -11.78
CA GLN A 61 -0.72 -19.56 -12.31
C GLN A 61 -1.79 -18.56 -12.80
N ILE A 62 -2.97 -18.57 -12.17
CA ILE A 62 -4.08 -17.67 -12.52
C ILE A 62 -4.16 -16.44 -11.61
N ALA A 63 -3.57 -16.51 -10.40
CA ALA A 63 -3.47 -15.39 -9.50
C ALA A 63 -2.28 -15.52 -8.56
N LEU A 64 -1.75 -14.37 -8.14
CA LEU A 64 -0.74 -14.25 -7.10
C LEU A 64 -1.11 -13.06 -6.20
N ALA A 65 -1.47 -13.36 -4.96
CA ALA A 65 -1.67 -12.38 -3.90
C ALA A 65 -0.34 -12.10 -3.19
N LEU A 66 0.00 -10.82 -3.08
CA LEU A 66 1.21 -10.34 -2.43
C LEU A 66 0.85 -9.50 -1.21
N THR A 67 1.62 -9.66 -0.13
CA THR A 67 1.61 -8.71 0.98
C THR A 67 2.63 -7.61 0.71
N GLU A 68 2.49 -6.47 1.39
CA GLU A 68 3.48 -5.39 1.34
C GLU A 68 4.89 -5.95 1.61
N LEU A 69 5.82 -5.75 0.68
CA LEU A 69 7.22 -6.15 0.87
C LEU A 69 7.81 -5.31 2.02
N ARG A 70 8.34 -5.99 3.04
CA ARG A 70 8.84 -5.35 4.28
C ARG A 70 10.14 -4.62 4.06
#